data_AF-A0A8S4SQ30-F1
#
_entry.id   AF-A0A8S4SQ30-F1
#
_cell.length_a   1.000
_cell.length_b   1.000
_cell.length_c   1.000
_cell.angle_alpha   90.00
_cell.angle_beta   90.00
_cell.angle_gamma   90.00
#
_symmetry.space_group_name_H-M   'P 1'
#
loop_
_entity.id
_entity.type
_entity.pdbx_description
1 polymer ?
#
loop_
_entity_poly.entity_id
_entity_poly.type
_entity_poly.pdbx_seq_one_letter_code
_entity_poly.pdbx_strand_id
1 'polypeptide(L)'
;MGHSKSLIEKVIVESTALEIVVEYVYLGHTVQLGKSNFEKEVNRRILLGWAAFGKLRDIFSSKIPQCLKTRACEQCELLVTTYGSETWSLTVGLIRRLKVTQRAMEKAMLGVSLRDQIRNVQIRRTTVTDVAQRASSCSGNWQGT
;
A
#
# COMPACT_ATOMS: atom_id res chain seq x y z
N MET A 1 -19.24 25.55 28.32
CA MET A 1 -18.20 24.95 29.18
C MET A 1 -17.70 23.70 28.47
N GLY A 2 -16.47 23.54 28.02
CA GLY A 2 -15.32 24.43 27.87
C GLY A 2 -14.47 23.83 26.75
N HIS A 3 -14.12 24.64 25.75
CA HIS A 3 -13.22 24.21 24.68
C HIS A 3 -11.79 24.22 25.23
N SER A 4 -11.25 23.03 25.52
CA SER A 4 -9.84 22.84 25.79
C SER A 4 -9.05 23.15 24.52
N LYS A 5 -8.59 24.40 24.39
CA LYS A 5 -7.62 24.80 23.37
C LYS A 5 -6.31 24.06 23.64
N SER A 6 -6.03 23.01 22.85
CA SER A 6 -4.68 22.45 22.79
C SER A 6 -3.76 23.50 22.17
N LEU A 7 -2.65 23.81 22.85
CA LEU A 7 -1.60 24.71 22.39
C LEU A 7 -0.97 24.10 21.13
N ILE A 8 -1.34 24.61 19.96
CA ILE A 8 -0.71 24.22 18.69
C ILE A 8 0.51 25.12 18.49
N GLU A 9 1.68 24.50 18.45
CA GLU A 9 2.99 25.14 18.29
C GLU A 9 3.07 25.82 16.91
N LYS A 10 3.43 27.10 16.88
CA LYS A 10 3.39 27.93 15.67
C LYS A 10 4.62 27.63 14.81
N VAL A 11 4.43 26.97 13.67
CA VAL A 11 5.53 26.69 12.72
C VAL A 11 5.78 27.94 11.88
N ILE A 12 7.01 28.46 11.91
CA ILE A 12 7.44 29.64 11.16
C ILE A 12 8.44 29.19 10.10
N VAL A 13 8.12 29.40 8.83
CA VAL A 13 9.04 29.19 7.70
C VAL A 13 9.25 30.54 7.03
N GLU A 14 10.51 30.96 6.88
CA GLU A 14 10.89 32.20 6.18
C GLU A 14 10.03 33.42 6.56
N SER A 15 9.86 33.66 7.87
CA SER A 15 9.09 34.77 8.46
C SER A 15 7.56 34.78 8.23
N THR A 16 7.00 33.73 7.63
CA THR A 16 5.54 33.57 7.47
C THR A 16 5.01 32.53 8.46
N ALA A 17 3.96 32.89 9.21
CA ALA A 17 3.28 31.96 10.10
C ALA A 17 2.32 31.08 9.29
N LEU A 18 2.55 29.76 9.28
CA LEU A 18 1.68 28.82 8.61
C LEU A 18 0.48 28.45 9.50
N GLU A 19 -0.71 28.37 8.89
CA GLU A 19 -1.90 27.88 9.55
C GLU A 19 -1.85 26.35 9.63
N ILE A 20 -1.95 25.82 10.85
CA ILE A 20 -1.97 24.37 11.07
C ILE A 20 -3.41 23.91 10.93
N VAL A 21 -3.69 23.28 9.79
CA VAL A 21 -5.00 22.71 9.49
C VAL A 21 -5.02 21.25 9.95
N VAL A 22 -5.98 20.92 10.82
CA VAL A 22 -6.15 19.56 11.37
C VAL A 22 -6.57 18.55 10.30
N GLU A 23 -7.28 19.01 9.27
CA GLU A 23 -7.84 18.20 8.18
C GLU A 23 -7.74 18.93 6.83
N TYR A 24 -7.01 18.36 5.88
CA TYR A 24 -6.76 18.95 4.56
C TYR A 24 -7.09 17.95 3.45
N VAL A 25 -7.83 18.37 2.43
CA VAL A 25 -8.13 17.52 1.26
C VAL A 25 -7.08 17.76 0.18
N TYR A 26 -6.16 16.80 0.03
CA TYR A 26 -5.15 16.80 -1.01
C TYR A 26 -5.49 15.77 -2.10
N LEU A 27 -5.63 16.23 -3.35
CA LEU A 27 -5.94 15.37 -4.51
C LEU A 27 -7.13 14.42 -4.29
N GLY A 28 -8.16 14.91 -3.59
CA GLY A 28 -9.37 14.14 -3.28
C GLY A 28 -9.24 13.17 -2.09
N HIS A 29 -8.14 13.24 -1.33
CA HIS A 29 -7.94 12.48 -0.10
C HIS A 29 -7.80 13.39 1.11
N THR A 30 -8.48 13.04 2.20
CA THR A 30 -8.46 13.81 3.43
C THR A 30 -7.29 13.40 4.32
N VAL A 31 -6.25 14.24 4.35
CA VAL A 31 -5.08 14.13 5.22
C VAL A 31 -5.41 14.83 6.53
N GLN A 32 -5.53 14.07 7.62
CA GLN A 32 -5.55 14.66 8.96
C GLN A 32 -4.16 14.62 9.55
N LEU A 33 -3.84 15.64 10.34
CA LEU A 33 -2.61 15.70 11.13
C LEU A 33 -2.71 14.68 12.29
N GLY A 34 -2.44 13.41 11.98
CA GLY A 34 -2.59 12.27 12.89
C GLY A 34 -2.48 10.91 12.18
N LYS A 35 -2.24 9.83 12.93
CA LYS A 35 -1.96 8.48 12.37
C LYS A 35 -3.14 7.81 11.66
N SER A 36 -4.37 8.32 11.77
CA SER A 36 -5.60 7.56 11.50
C SER A 36 -6.10 7.57 10.06
N ASN A 37 -5.69 8.52 9.22
CA ASN A 37 -6.33 8.70 7.90
C ASN A 37 -5.78 7.80 6.79
N PHE A 38 -4.53 7.35 6.94
CA PHE A 38 -3.88 6.53 5.94
C PHE A 38 -4.50 5.13 5.83
N GLU A 39 -5.04 4.58 6.92
CA GLU A 39 -5.64 3.24 6.90
C GLU A 39 -6.84 3.12 5.95
N LYS A 40 -7.69 4.14 5.89
CA LYS A 40 -8.86 4.15 5.00
C LYS A 40 -8.43 4.12 3.54
N GLU A 41 -7.42 4.90 3.18
CA GLU A 41 -6.90 4.96 1.81
C GLU A 41 -6.14 3.68 1.42
N VAL A 42 -5.38 3.11 2.35
CA VAL A 42 -4.74 1.80 2.14
C VAL A 42 -5.78 0.73 1.87
N ASN A 43 -6.87 0.71 2.63
CA ASN A 43 -7.97 -0.23 2.40
C ASN A 43 -8.64 -0.01 1.05
N ARG A 44 -8.88 1.26 0.67
CA ARG A 44 -9.41 1.59 -0.65
C ARG A 44 -8.54 1.03 -1.77
N ARG A 45 -7.21 1.13 -1.64
CA ARG A 45 -6.26 0.60 -2.64
C ARG A 45 -6.16 -0.91 -2.64
N ILE A 46 -6.19 -1.55 -1.47
CA ILE A 46 -6.28 -3.00 -1.39
C ILE A 46 -7.52 -3.49 -2.15
N LEU A 47 -8.67 -2.82 -1.97
CA LEU A 47 -9.89 -3.13 -2.71
C LEU A 47 -9.74 -2.92 -4.22
N LEU A 48 -9.13 -1.81 -4.65
CA LEU A 48 -8.85 -1.57 -6.08
C LEU A 48 -7.88 -2.60 -6.66
N GLY A 49 -6.84 -2.98 -5.91
CA GLY A 49 -5.90 -4.03 -6.28
C GLY A 49 -6.59 -5.37 -6.44
N TRP A 50 -7.49 -5.72 -5.51
CA TRP A 50 -8.34 -6.91 -5.63
C TRP A 50 -9.31 -6.85 -6.81
N ALA A 51 -9.90 -5.69 -7.09
CA ALA A 51 -10.78 -5.52 -8.24
C ALA A 51 -10.00 -5.69 -9.56
N ALA A 52 -8.80 -5.12 -9.66
CA ALA A 52 -7.92 -5.31 -10.81
C ALA A 52 -7.49 -6.77 -10.96
N PHE A 53 -7.07 -7.42 -9.86
CA PHE A 53 -6.74 -8.83 -9.84
C PHE A 53 -7.93 -9.71 -10.28
N GLY A 54 -9.13 -9.39 -9.79
CA GLY A 54 -10.37 -10.09 -10.15
C GLY A 54 -10.71 -9.99 -11.63
N LYS A 55 -10.46 -8.84 -12.27
CA LYS A 55 -10.60 -8.69 -13.73
C LYS A 55 -9.61 -9.56 -14.51
N LEU A 56 -8.45 -9.88 -13.93
CA LEU A 56 -7.41 -10.71 -14.52
C LEU A 56 -7.50 -12.18 -14.06
N ARG A 57 -8.55 -12.57 -13.35
CA ARG A 57 -8.72 -13.92 -12.80
C ARG A 57 -8.61 -15.00 -13.87
N ASP A 58 -9.20 -14.78 -15.03
CA ASP A 58 -9.18 -15.75 -16.13
C ASP A 58 -7.76 -15.95 -16.67
N ILE A 59 -6.93 -14.90 -16.68
CA ILE A 59 -5.51 -14.97 -17.04
C ILE A 59 -4.74 -15.78 -15.99
N PHE A 60 -5.01 -15.54 -14.70
CA PHE A 60 -4.36 -16.28 -13.62
C PHE A 60 -4.75 -17.77 -13.59
N SER A 61 -5.99 -18.10 -13.96
CA SER A 61 -6.46 -19.49 -14.07
C SER A 61 -6.04 -20.18 -15.37
N SER A 62 -5.65 -19.43 -16.40
CA SER A 62 -5.24 -20.00 -17.69
C SER A 62 -3.90 -20.75 -17.64
N LYS A 63 -3.58 -21.51 -18.70
CA LYS A 63 -2.30 -22.22 -18.88
C LYS A 63 -1.16 -21.31 -19.40
N ILE A 64 -1.22 -20.01 -19.12
CA ILE A 64 -0.17 -19.04 -19.46
C ILE A 64 1.09 -19.30 -18.60
N PRO A 65 2.30 -19.09 -19.12
CA PRO A 65 3.54 -19.25 -18.35
C PRO A 65 3.55 -18.37 -17.09
N GLN A 66 4.11 -18.94 -16.02
CA GLN A 66 4.09 -18.34 -14.68
C GLN A 66 4.73 -16.93 -14.67
N CYS A 67 5.77 -16.69 -15.47
CA CYS A 67 6.44 -15.39 -15.56
C CYS A 67 5.49 -14.25 -15.96
N LEU A 68 4.53 -14.49 -16.87
CA LEU A 68 3.57 -13.48 -17.29
C LEU A 68 2.52 -13.20 -16.21
N LYS A 69 2.11 -14.24 -15.49
CA LYS A 69 1.22 -14.11 -14.33
C LYS A 69 1.89 -13.30 -13.22
N THR A 70 3.16 -13.60 -12.91
CA THR A 70 3.96 -12.84 -11.94
C THR A 70 4.03 -11.36 -12.32
N ARG A 71 4.29 -11.03 -13.59
CA ARG A 71 4.34 -9.64 -14.07
C ARG A 71 2.98 -8.91 -13.96
N ALA A 72 1.88 -9.60 -14.22
CA ALA A 72 0.54 -9.02 -14.04
C ALA A 72 0.21 -8.76 -12.55
N CYS A 73 0.65 -9.66 -11.66
CA CYS A 73 0.51 -9.49 -10.22
C CYS A 73 1.38 -8.33 -9.70
N GLU A 74 2.62 -8.21 -10.19
CA GLU A 74 3.52 -7.08 -9.93
C GLU A 74 2.87 -5.75 -10.29
N GLN A 75 2.19 -5.66 -11.43
CA GLN A 75 1.51 -4.44 -11.83
C GLN A 75 0.37 -4.05 -10.88
N CYS A 76 -0.39 -5.02 -10.37
CA CYS A 76 -1.44 -4.78 -9.37
C CYS A 76 -0.84 -4.30 -8.04
N GLU A 77 0.31 -4.84 -7.66
CA GLU A 77 1.03 -4.46 -6.45
C GLU A 77 1.64 -3.05 -6.55
N LEU A 78 2.17 -2.68 -7.71
CA LEU A 78 2.65 -1.34 -7.99
C LEU A 78 1.54 -0.29 -7.80
N LEU A 79 0.29 -0.59 -8.19
CA LEU A 79 -0.84 0.32 -7.97
C LEU A 79 -1.07 0.61 -6.48
N VAL A 80 -0.87 -0.39 -5.62
CA VAL A 80 -1.05 -0.24 -4.18
C VAL A 80 0.14 0.48 -3.55
N THR A 81 1.36 0.22 -4.06
CA THR A 81 2.62 0.66 -3.45
C THR A 81 3.04 2.05 -3.90
N THR A 82 3.12 2.32 -5.21
CA THR A 82 3.78 3.52 -5.78
C THR A 82 3.17 4.82 -5.27
N TYR A 83 1.85 4.97 -5.33
CA TYR A 83 1.20 6.20 -4.91
C TYR A 83 1.04 6.27 -3.38
N GLY A 84 1.01 5.12 -2.69
CA GLY A 84 0.95 5.09 -1.23
C GLY A 84 2.27 5.51 -0.57
N SER A 85 3.41 5.13 -1.13
CA SER A 85 4.73 5.48 -0.59
C SER A 85 5.03 6.98 -0.65
N GLU A 86 4.42 7.72 -1.56
CA GLU A 86 4.61 9.17 -1.71
C GLU A 86 3.84 9.97 -0.66
N THR A 87 2.72 9.42 -0.17
CA THR A 87 1.76 10.18 0.65
C THR A 87 1.60 9.65 2.07
N TRP A 88 2.21 8.50 2.42
CA TRP A 88 2.03 7.87 3.73
C TRP A 88 3.35 7.73 4.50
N SER A 89 3.28 7.94 5.82
CA SER A 89 4.25 7.34 6.72
C SER A 89 4.03 5.83 6.77
N LEU A 90 4.92 5.05 6.15
CA LEU A 90 4.87 3.59 6.09
C LEU A 90 4.88 2.98 7.51
N THR A 91 3.71 2.82 8.11
CA THR A 91 3.57 2.20 9.43
C THR A 91 3.67 0.68 9.30
N VAL A 92 4.30 0.02 10.29
CA VAL A 92 4.48 -1.44 10.32
C VAL A 92 3.15 -2.20 10.11
N GLY A 93 2.05 -1.70 10.68
CA GLY A 93 0.72 -2.27 10.50
C GLY A 93 0.23 -2.25 9.04
N LEU A 94 0.47 -1.14 8.34
CA LEU A 94 0.09 -0.97 6.93
C LEU A 94 0.88 -1.93 6.03
N ILE A 95 2.21 -1.99 6.22
CA ILE A 95 3.08 -2.93 5.49
C ILE A 95 2.62 -4.37 5.69
N ARG A 96 2.21 -4.75 6.90
CA ARG A 96 1.68 -6.10 7.19
C ARG A 96 0.41 -6.40 6.38
N ARG A 97 -0.54 -5.45 6.30
CA ARG A 97 -1.79 -5.62 5.52
C ARG A 97 -1.51 -5.78 4.02
N LEU A 98 -0.56 -5.00 3.51
CA LEU A 98 -0.10 -5.12 2.12
C LEU A 98 0.51 -6.49 1.85
N LYS A 99 1.39 -6.97 2.73
CA LYS A 99 1.98 -8.32 2.63
C LYS A 99 0.94 -9.43 2.67
N VAL A 100 -0.07 -9.31 3.51
CA VAL A 100 -1.16 -10.30 3.58
C VAL A 100 -1.94 -10.31 2.27
N THR A 101 -2.23 -9.15 1.71
CA THR A 101 -2.94 -8.99 0.43
C THR A 101 -2.14 -9.61 -0.72
N GLN A 102 -0.86 -9.27 -0.83
CA GLN A 102 0.05 -9.83 -1.84
C GLN A 102 0.08 -11.36 -1.76
N ARG A 103 0.27 -11.93 -0.57
CA ARG A 103 0.30 -13.39 -0.38
C ARG A 103 -1.00 -14.08 -0.77
N ALA A 104 -2.14 -13.44 -0.51
CA ALA A 104 -3.43 -13.99 -0.89
C ALA A 104 -3.59 -14.02 -2.43
N MET A 105 -3.14 -12.98 -3.13
CA MET A 105 -3.13 -12.92 -4.59
C MET A 105 -2.17 -13.95 -5.19
N GLU A 106 -0.97 -14.10 -4.64
CA GLU A 106 0.01 -15.10 -5.09
C GLU A 106 -0.52 -16.54 -4.95
N LYS A 107 -1.17 -16.86 -3.83
CA LYS A 107 -1.79 -18.17 -3.62
C LYS A 107 -2.92 -18.42 -4.61
N ALA A 108 -3.79 -17.42 -4.83
CA ALA A 108 -4.86 -17.51 -5.81
C ALA A 108 -4.32 -17.73 -7.23
N MET A 109 -3.23 -17.04 -7.60
CA MET A 109 -2.56 -17.19 -8.89
C MET A 109 -1.97 -18.58 -9.10
N LEU A 110 -1.40 -19.18 -8.05
CA LEU A 110 -0.84 -20.53 -8.09
C LEU A 110 -1.91 -21.63 -7.93
N GLY A 111 -3.17 -21.28 -7.68
CA GLY A 111 -4.22 -22.24 -7.37
C GLY A 111 -4.02 -23.00 -6.06
N VAL A 112 -3.19 -22.48 -5.16
CA VAL A 112 -2.82 -23.13 -3.90
C VAL A 112 -3.86 -22.78 -2.83
N SER A 113 -4.48 -23.81 -2.29
CA SER A 113 -5.40 -23.70 -1.17
C SER A 113 -4.65 -23.73 0.18
N LEU A 114 -5.33 -23.32 1.26
CA LEU A 114 -4.80 -23.50 2.61
C LEU A 114 -4.64 -24.97 3.01
N ARG A 115 -5.32 -25.89 2.30
CA ARG A 115 -5.27 -27.34 2.57
C ARG A 115 -3.97 -27.97 2.10
N ASP A 116 -3.33 -27.37 1.09
CA ASP A 116 -2.08 -27.90 0.52
C ASP A 116 -0.89 -27.72 1.48
N GLN A 117 -1.07 -26.98 2.59
CA GLN A 117 -0.06 -26.73 3.65
C GLN A 117 1.32 -26.30 3.11
N ILE A 118 1.36 -25.67 1.94
CA ILE A 118 2.61 -25.23 1.31
C ILE A 118 3.21 -24.09 2.12
N ARG A 119 4.50 -24.22 2.43
CA ARG A 119 5.23 -23.21 3.19
C ARG A 119 5.34 -21.92 2.37
N ASN A 120 5.13 -20.77 3.03
CA ASN A 120 5.24 -19.45 2.38
C ASN A 120 6.63 -19.22 1.73
N VAL A 121 7.67 -19.89 2.21
CA VAL A 121 9.03 -19.82 1.63
C VAL A 121 9.07 -20.42 0.23
N GLN A 122 8.29 -21.48 -0.04
CA GLN A 122 8.25 -22.12 -1.36
C GLN A 122 7.50 -21.26 -2.37
N ILE A 123 6.40 -20.62 -1.94
CA ILE A 123 5.64 -19.67 -2.77
C ILE A 123 6.54 -18.50 -3.19
N ARG A 124 7.32 -17.95 -2.26
CA ARG A 124 8.24 -16.83 -2.54
C ARG A 124 9.34 -17.12 -3.54
N ARG A 125 9.73 -18.38 -3.74
CA ARG A 125 10.77 -18.73 -4.73
C ARG A 125 10.25 -18.66 -6.16
N THR A 126 8.94 -18.64 -6.36
CA THR A 126 8.30 -18.67 -7.68
C THR A 126 7.56 -17.38 -8.04
N THR A 127 7.48 -16.42 -7.11
CA THR A 127 6.62 -15.23 -7.23
C THR A 127 7.36 -13.91 -6.97
N VAL A 128 6.59 -12.85 -6.69
CA VAL A 128 6.89 -11.43 -6.84
C VAL A 128 7.85 -10.91 -5.76
N THR A 129 8.55 -9.80 -6.06
CA THR A 129 9.38 -9.05 -5.11
C THR A 129 8.55 -8.52 -3.92
N ASP A 130 9.09 -8.43 -2.71
CA ASP A 130 8.32 -8.05 -1.51
C ASP A 130 7.84 -6.58 -1.57
N VAL A 131 6.54 -6.34 -1.33
CA VAL A 131 5.94 -4.99 -1.28
C VAL A 131 6.74 -4.04 -0.41
N ALA A 132 7.27 -4.49 0.73
CA ALA A 132 8.01 -3.62 1.62
C ALA A 132 9.35 -3.20 1.03
N GLN A 133 10.05 -4.07 0.29
CA GLN A 133 11.28 -3.68 -0.39
C GLN A 133 10.97 -2.62 -1.45
N ARG A 134 9.90 -2.81 -2.21
CA ARG A 134 9.46 -1.84 -3.23
C ARG A 134 9.05 -0.50 -2.60
N ALA A 135 8.27 -0.53 -1.52
CA ALA A 135 7.83 0.66 -0.79
C ALA A 135 9.02 1.45 -0.21
N SER A 136 10.01 0.75 0.35
CA SER A 136 11.23 1.36 0.87
C SER A 136 12.07 2.02 -0.24
N SER A 137 12.22 1.36 -1.40
CA SER A 137 12.93 1.96 -2.54
C SER A 137 12.24 3.24 -3.05
N CYS A 138 10.91 3.24 -3.14
CA CYS A 138 10.16 4.42 -3.56
C CYS A 138 10.28 5.57 -2.55
N SER A 139 10.24 5.30 -1.24
CA SER A 139 10.45 6.32 -0.22
C SER A 139 11.86 6.94 -0.25
N GLY A 140 12.88 6.17 -0.64
CA GLY A 140 14.27 6.64 -0.70
C GLY A 140 14.57 7.56 -1.89
N ASN A 141 13.94 7.31 -3.05
CA ASN A 141 14.16 8.13 -4.26
C ASN A 141 13.76 9.60 -4.09
N TRP A 142 12.80 9.90 -3.21
CA TRP A 142 12.33 11.27 -2.98
C TRP A 142 13.18 12.06 -1.96
N GLN A 143 13.94 11.38 -1.10
CA GLN A 143 14.79 12.05 -0.10
C GLN A 143 16.20 12.38 -0.65
N GLY A 144 16.49 12.03 -1.91
CA GLY A 144 17.81 12.13 -2.53
C GLY A 144 17.94 13.14 -3.68
N THR A 145 16.98 14.05 -3.85
CA THR A 145 17.03 15.19 -4.80
C THR A 145 16.97 16.49 -4.04
#